data_AF-A0A8I0LAY8-F1
#
_entry.id   AF-A0A8I0LAY8-F1
#
_cell.length_a   1.000
_cell.length_b   1.000
_cell.length_c   1.000
_cell.angle_alpha   90.00
_cell.angle_beta   90.00
_cell.angle_gamma   90.00
#
_symmetry.space_group_name_H-M   'P 1'
#
loop_
_entity.id
_entity.type
_entity.pdbx_description
1 polymer ?
#
loop_
_entity_poly.entity_id
_entity_poly.type
_entity_poly.pdbx_seq_one_letter_code
_entity_poly.pdbx_strand_id
1 'polypeptide(L)' 'CPKCGKKDFTGIRQFNLMFKTHAGVMETPENEIYLRPETAQGIFVNFANVMRSMRKKLPAGIAQIGKSFRNEITPGNFIF' A
#
# COMPACT_ATOMS: atom_id res chain seq x y z
N CYS A 1 4.75 -4.85 29.33
CA CYS A 1 5.57 -5.29 28.19
C CYS A 1 5.90 -6.75 28.43
N PRO A 2 5.59 -7.67 27.51
CA PRO A 2 5.78 -9.11 27.71
C PRO A 2 7.23 -9.49 28.07
N LYS A 3 8.23 -8.68 27.67
CA LYS A 3 9.65 -8.91 27.98
C LYS A 3 10.15 -8.27 29.29
N CYS A 4 9.59 -7.14 29.75
CA CYS A 4 10.16 -6.38 30.87
C CYS A 4 9.15 -5.98 31.97
N GLY A 5 7.92 -6.51 31.95
CA GLY A 5 6.96 -6.38 33.05
C GLY A 5 6.31 -5.00 33.24
N LYS A 6 6.80 -3.93 32.58
CA LYS A 6 6.22 -2.57 32.67
C LYS A 6 4.75 -2.54 32.26
N LYS A 7 3.90 -1.87 33.03
CA LYS A 7 2.45 -1.75 32.78
C LYS A 7 1.99 -0.35 32.38
N ASP A 8 2.90 0.62 32.48
CA ASP A 8 2.65 2.00 32.08
C ASP A 8 2.93 2.16 30.59
N PHE A 9 1.87 2.21 29.79
CA PHE A 9 1.92 2.28 28.34
C PHE A 9 1.15 3.50 27.86
N THR A 10 1.67 4.13 26.81
CA THR A 10 0.93 5.17 26.10
C THR A 10 -0.32 4.60 25.43
N GLY A 11 -1.33 5.45 25.21
CA GLY A 11 -2.55 5.05 24.51
C GLY A 11 -2.26 4.50 23.10
N ILE A 12 -3.14 3.61 22.63
CA ILE A 12 -3.04 2.98 21.31
C ILE A 12 -3.04 4.07 20.23
N ARG A 13 -2.05 4.03 19.33
CA ARG A 13 -1.96 4.92 18.16
C ARG A 13 -2.07 4.09 16.90
N GLN A 14 -2.84 4.58 15.93
CA GLN A 14 -2.84 4.00 14.59
C GLN A 14 -1.57 4.44 13.85
N PHE A 15 -0.96 3.49 13.15
CA PHE A 15 0.24 3.74 12.35
C PHE A 15 -0.08 3.43 10.89
N ASN A 16 0.27 4.35 9.99
CA ASN A 16 0.12 4.10 8.56
C ASN A 16 1.24 3.17 8.10
N LEU A 17 0.86 2.04 7.50
CA LEU A 17 1.79 1.04 6.97
C LEU A 17 2.21 1.34 5.53
N MET A 18 1.76 2.44 4.92
CA MET A 18 2.22 2.87 3.61
C MET A 18 3.52 3.65 3.73
N PHE A 19 4.46 3.43 2.79
CA PHE A 19 5.64 4.26 2.67
C PHE A 19 5.28 5.58 1.98
N LYS A 20 5.55 6.68 2.68
CA LYS A 20 5.33 8.05 2.23
C LYS A 20 6.60 8.61 1.60
N THR A 21 6.46 9.31 0.48
CA THR A 21 7.54 10.03 -0.21
C THR A 21 6.96 11.28 -0.92
N HIS A 22 7.80 12.13 -1.51
CA HIS A 22 7.37 13.33 -2.21
C HIS A 22 7.77 13.29 -3.69
N ALA A 23 6.86 13.69 -4.56
CA ALA A 23 7.07 13.80 -6.00
C ALA A 23 7.46 15.23 -6.36
N GLY A 24 8.76 15.49 -6.52
CA GLY A 24 9.27 16.82 -6.87
C GLY A 24 10.50 17.19 -6.06
N VAL A 25 11.04 18.38 -6.31
CA VAL A 25 12.24 18.88 -5.61
C VAL A 25 11.89 19.43 -4.22
N MET A 26 10.68 19.96 -4.05
CA MET A 26 10.22 20.50 -2.78
C MET A 26 9.29 19.52 -2.07
N GLU A 27 9.58 19.27 -0.79
CA GLU A 27 8.74 18.48 0.11
C GLU A 27 7.56 19.32 0.59
N THR A 28 6.52 19.41 -0.24
CA THR A 28 5.27 20.08 0.12
C THR A 28 4.13 19.07 0.24
N PRO A 29 3.09 19.34 1.05
CA PRO A 29 1.94 18.44 1.21
C PRO A 29 1.22 18.11 -0.10
N GLU A 30 1.26 19.01 -1.08
CA GLU A 30 0.63 18.81 -2.40
C GLU A 30 1.38 17.78 -3.26
N ASN A 31 2.67 17.57 -2.98
CA ASN A 31 3.54 16.64 -3.69
C ASN A 31 3.67 15.30 -2.96
N GLU A 32 2.89 15.07 -1.91
CA GLU A 32 2.92 13.84 -1.14
C GLU A 32 2.39 12.65 -1.95
N ILE A 33 3.20 11.61 -2.08
CA ILE A 33 2.85 10.36 -2.77
C ILE A 33 3.20 9.14 -1.91
N TYR A 34 2.61 8.01 -2.25
CA TYR A 34 2.78 6.77 -1.50
C TYR A 34 3.26 5.64 -2.40
N LEU A 35 4.15 4.79 -1.88
CA LEU A 35 4.43 3.52 -2.51
C LEU A 35 3.24 2.59 -2.30
N ARG A 36 2.74 2.02 -3.39
CA ARG A 36 1.53 1.18 -3.37
C ARG A 36 1.70 -0.01 -2.39
N PRO A 37 0.72 -0.24 -1.50
CA PRO A 37 0.73 -1.38 -0.59
C PRO A 37 0.22 -2.68 -1.23
N GLU A 38 -0.33 -2.60 -2.45
CA GLU A 38 -0.84 -3.72 -3.25
C GLU A 38 -0.88 -3.39 -4.75
N THR A 39 -1.16 -4.38 -5.59
CA THR A 39 -1.27 -4.22 -7.06
C THR A 39 -2.68 -3.91 -7.56
N ALA A 40 -3.72 -4.12 -6.75
CA ALA A 40 -5.12 -4.09 -7.17
C ALA A 40 -5.63 -2.70 -7.56
N GLN A 41 -5.19 -1.64 -6.86
CA GLN A 41 -5.64 -0.27 -7.16
C GLN A 41 -5.43 0.12 -8.63
N GLY A 42 -4.30 -0.27 -9.23
CA GLY A 42 -4.02 0.02 -10.64
C GLY A 42 -5.03 -0.64 -11.60
N ILE A 43 -5.55 -1.81 -11.23
CA ILE A 43 -6.59 -2.52 -11.99
C ILE A 43 -7.91 -1.76 -11.90
N PHE A 44 -8.31 -1.32 -10.71
CA PHE A 44 -9.58 -0.61 -10.52
C PHE A 44 -9.60 0.74 -11.25
N VAL A 45 -8.50 1.50 -11.18
CA VAL A 45 -8.38 2.78 -11.90
C VAL A 45 -8.50 2.59 -13.42
N ASN A 46 -7.98 1.48 -13.96
CA ASN A 46 -7.97 1.22 -15.40
C ASN A 46 -9.11 0.32 -15.90
N PHE A 47 -10.04 -0.08 -15.04
CA PHE A 47 -11.09 -1.04 -15.40
C PHE A 47 -11.87 -0.63 -16.65
N ALA A 48 -12.34 0.62 -16.73
CA ALA A 48 -13.10 1.12 -17.88
C ALA A 48 -12.28 1.12 -19.19
N ASN A 49 -10.99 1.47 -19.10
CA ASN A 49 -10.07 1.48 -20.24
C ASN A 49 -9.86 0.06 -20.77
N VAL A 50 -9.64 -0.89 -19.88
CA VAL A 50 -9.42 -2.31 -20.23
C VAL A 50 -10.68 -2.95 -20.79
N MET A 51 -11.85 -2.71 -20.17
CA MET A 51 -13.12 -3.24 -20.67
C MET A 51 -13.47 -2.72 -22.05
N ARG A 52 -13.19 -1.44 -22.32
CA ARG A 52 -13.40 -0.81 -23.64
C ARG A 52 -12.45 -1.36 -24.69
N SER A 53 -11.15 -1.46 -24.39
CA SER A 53 -10.14 -1.90 -25.35
C SER A 53 -10.26 -3.39 -25.69
N MET A 54 -10.53 -4.23 -24.69
CA MET A 54 -10.68 -5.68 -24.87
C MET A 54 -12.08 -6.09 -25.34
N ARG A 55 -13.04 -5.15 -25.36
CA ARG A 55 -14.46 -5.38 -25.69
C ARG A 55 -15.05 -6.59 -24.95
N LYS A 56 -14.65 -6.79 -23.70
CA LYS A 56 -15.11 -7.92 -22.87
C LYS A 56 -16.46 -7.60 -22.23
N LYS A 57 -17.32 -8.61 -22.16
CA LYS A 57 -18.53 -8.60 -21.33
C LYS A 57 -18.22 -9.28 -20.00
N LEU A 58 -18.98 -8.94 -18.96
CA LEU A 58 -18.83 -9.60 -17.66
C LEU A 58 -19.28 -11.07 -17.75
N PRO A 59 -18.65 -12.00 -17.01
CA PRO A 59 -17.50 -11.79 -16.11
C PRO A 59 -16.17 -11.64 -16.89
N ALA A 60 -15.32 -10.72 -16.43
CA ALA A 60 -13.99 -10.48 -16.97
C ALA A 60 -12.96 -10.33 -15.83
N GLY A 61 -11.74 -10.81 -16.05
CA GLY A 61 -10.65 -10.77 -15.08
C GLY A 61 -9.46 -9.99 -15.61
N ILE A 62 -8.81 -9.24 -14.73
CA ILE A 62 -7.55 -8.53 -14.99
C ILE A 62 -6.57 -8.97 -13.90
N ALA A 63 -5.39 -9.43 -14.31
CA ALA A 63 -4.34 -9.88 -13.39
C ALA A 63 -3.11 -9.00 -13.55
N GLN A 64 -2.44 -8.68 -12.43
CA GLN A 64 -1.21 -7.89 -12.42
C GLN A 64 -0.19 -8.50 -11.47
N ILE A 65 1.02 -8.73 -11.97
CA ILE A 65 2.20 -9.12 -11.18
C ILE A 65 3.05 -7.87 -10.95
N GLY A 66 3.45 -7.60 -9.72
CA GLY A 66 4.30 -6.47 -9.42
C GLY A 66 4.67 -6.32 -7.94
N LYS A 67 5.67 -5.49 -7.69
CA LYS A 67 6.14 -5.17 -6.32
C LYS A 67 5.09 -4.34 -5.56
N SER A 68 5.00 -4.57 -4.26
CA SER A 68 4.17 -3.84 -3.30
C SER A 68 4.98 -3.61 -2.03
N PHE A 69 4.73 -2.53 -1.31
CA PHE A 69 5.56 -2.13 -0.17
C PHE A 69 4.69 -1.92 1.08
N ARG A 70 5.09 -2.53 2.20
CA ARG A 70 4.45 -2.34 3.51
C ARG A 70 5.49 -1.97 4.55
N ASN A 71 5.25 -0.88 5.26
CA ASN A 71 6.07 -0.37 6.36
C ASN A 71 5.72 -1.14 7.64
N GLU A 72 6.07 -2.42 7.67
CA GLU A 72 5.75 -3.34 8.75
C GLU A 72 6.47 -2.93 10.04
N ILE A 73 5.73 -2.80 11.15
CA ILE A 73 6.28 -2.33 12.43
C ILE A 73 7.28 -3.33 13.02
N THR A 74 7.05 -4.62 12.79
CA THR A 74 7.96 -5.70 13.16
C THR A 74 8.07 -6.66 11.98
N PRO A 75 9.15 -6.62 11.19
CA PRO A 75 9.36 -7.57 10.10
C PRO A 75 9.65 -8.95 10.71
N GLY A 76 8.60 -9.74 10.95
CA GLY A 76 8.72 -11.14 11.34
C GLY A 76 9.21 -11.99 10.17
N ASN A 77 10.00 -13.03 10.45
CA ASN A 77 10.60 -14.01 9.55
C ASN A 77 10.57 -13.63 8.06
N PHE A 78 11.67 -13.05 7.59
CA PHE A 78 11.94 -12.82 6.19
C PHE A 78 11.80 -14.13 5.39
N ILE A 79 10.65 -14.32 4.77
CA ILE A 79 10.49 -15.28 3.67
C ILE A 79 10.68 -14.44 2.41
N PHE A 80 11.94 -14.27 2.03
CA PHE A 80 12.28 -13.93 0.66
C PHE A 80 12.29 -15.22 -0.16
#